data_AF-A0AAU5XF74-F1
#
_entry.id   AF-A0AAU5XF74-F1
#
_cell.length_a   1.000
_cell.length_b   1.000
_cell.length_c   1.000
_cell.angle_alpha   90.00
_cell.angle_beta   90.00
_cell.angle_gamma   90.00
#
_symmetry.space_group_name_H-M   'P 1'
#
loop_
_entity.id
_entity.type
_entity.pdbx_description
1 polymer ?
#
loop_
_entity_poly.entity_id
_entity_poly.type
_entity_poly.pdbx_seq_one_letter_code
_entity_poly.pdbx_strand_id
1 'polypeptide(L)'
;MAETLQVGVLVGSTRPARRARAVAEWICAGPEPGELALDLTVVDLEEVGLPMLAEPEPPAFGRYALEHTKAWAELVAGFDAYVLVSPEYNHSTTAVLKNALDHLYAEWQDKAVAFAGYGTGGGVRAVEHLRGVTAELGMAGVGPQVALDLFEDFDDQGRCAPRARQDEARRRMLTGLARWGRSLRGLRAAPPPDGERPHLHSPAEDAEASAAVERLIETLQAGGDTVDADEYDRMFAGDILWGSPYGRTLAGYTPLNEIHHKLMAKRVAPPSRFEPVQVLAPAPGVAVAHIRRRALTEPGFSEMAMYVLIKRQGTWWLAAAQNTPIADPPPAP
;
A
#
# COMPACT_ATOMS: atom_id res chain seq x y z
N MET A 1 8.02 -22.97 25.73
CA MET A 1 8.94 -23.36 24.64
C MET A 1 8.88 -22.25 23.60
N ALA A 2 10.00 -21.83 23.02
CA ALA A 2 9.96 -20.83 21.96
C ALA A 2 9.16 -21.40 20.77
N GLU A 3 8.21 -20.63 20.21
CA GLU A 3 7.49 -21.07 19.01
C GLU A 3 8.47 -21.28 17.86
N THR A 4 8.25 -22.36 17.10
CA THR A 4 9.07 -22.70 15.94
C THR A 4 8.74 -21.75 14.79
N LEU A 5 9.76 -21.12 14.23
CA LEU A 5 9.61 -20.22 13.07
C LEU A 5 9.60 -21.00 11.78
N GLN A 6 8.66 -20.71 10.90
CA GLN A 6 8.63 -21.24 9.54
C GLN A 6 9.60 -20.44 8.66
N VAL A 7 10.58 -21.08 8.03
CA VAL A 7 11.63 -20.39 7.27
C VAL A 7 11.71 -20.91 5.83
N GLY A 8 11.54 -20.01 4.88
CA GLY A 8 11.74 -20.32 3.45
C GLY A 8 13.22 -20.22 3.07
N VAL A 9 13.82 -21.30 2.59
CA VAL A 9 15.17 -21.33 2.02
C VAL A 9 15.05 -21.26 0.50
N LEU A 10 15.17 -20.07 -0.06
CA LEU A 10 14.90 -19.78 -1.48
C LEU A 10 16.12 -20.14 -2.35
N VAL A 11 15.91 -21.04 -3.31
CA VAL A 11 16.93 -21.44 -4.30
C VAL A 11 16.98 -20.42 -5.43
N GLY A 12 17.97 -19.54 -5.41
CA GLY A 12 18.10 -18.42 -6.33
C GLY A 12 18.68 -18.75 -7.71
N SER A 13 18.48 -19.95 -8.26
CA SER A 13 18.92 -20.28 -9.62
C SER A 13 18.00 -21.31 -10.25
N THR A 14 17.79 -21.19 -11.56
CA THR A 14 16.99 -22.09 -12.39
C THR A 14 17.84 -22.84 -13.43
N ARG A 15 19.16 -22.60 -13.46
CA ARG A 15 20.03 -23.23 -14.46
C ARG A 15 19.98 -24.77 -14.36
N PRO A 16 20.04 -25.48 -15.50
CA PRO A 16 20.39 -26.90 -15.49
C PRO A 16 21.72 -27.12 -14.77
N ALA A 17 21.81 -28.20 -13.97
CA ALA A 17 22.98 -28.51 -13.14
C ALA A 17 23.41 -27.40 -12.14
N ARG A 18 22.46 -26.57 -11.70
CA ARG A 18 22.68 -25.59 -10.62
C ARG A 18 23.14 -26.25 -9.33
N ARG A 19 24.06 -25.62 -8.62
CA ARG A 19 24.48 -26.00 -7.26
C ARG A 19 23.60 -25.42 -6.15
N ALA A 20 22.75 -24.44 -6.49
CA ALA A 20 21.95 -23.70 -5.50
C ALA A 20 21.05 -24.60 -4.64
N ARG A 21 20.44 -25.65 -5.22
CA ARG A 21 19.59 -26.58 -4.46
C ARG A 21 20.40 -27.35 -3.42
N ALA A 22 21.56 -27.89 -3.79
CA ALA A 22 22.44 -28.59 -2.86
C ALA A 22 22.91 -27.67 -1.71
N VAL A 23 23.13 -26.38 -1.97
CA VAL A 23 23.43 -25.39 -0.92
C VAL A 23 22.23 -25.20 0.02
N ALA A 24 21.01 -25.06 -0.52
CA ALA A 24 19.80 -24.94 0.28
C ALA A 24 19.55 -26.17 1.16
N GLU A 25 19.72 -27.38 0.61
CA GLU A 25 19.60 -28.65 1.34
C GLU A 25 20.65 -28.77 2.45
N TRP A 26 21.91 -28.38 2.18
CA TRP A 26 22.96 -28.34 3.20
C TRP A 26 22.68 -27.31 4.30
N ILE A 27 22.04 -26.18 4.00
CA ILE A 27 21.59 -25.22 5.01
C ILE A 27 20.52 -25.86 5.91
N CYS A 28 19.53 -26.53 5.29
CA CYS A 28 18.43 -27.17 6.01
C CYS A 28 18.91 -28.31 6.93
N ALA A 29 19.89 -29.09 6.49
CA ALA A 29 20.46 -30.21 7.26
C ALA A 29 21.39 -29.78 8.40
N GLY A 30 21.68 -28.48 8.56
CA GLY A 30 22.70 -27.99 9.48
C GLY A 30 22.35 -27.99 10.96
N PRO A 31 21.18 -27.46 11.38
CA PRO A 31 20.77 -27.43 12.78
C PRO A 31 20.34 -28.81 13.28
N GLU A 32 20.66 -29.13 14.53
CA GLU A 32 20.01 -30.27 15.20
C GLU A 32 18.51 -29.98 15.42
N PRO A 33 17.62 -30.98 15.32
CA PRO A 33 16.18 -30.79 15.52
C PRO A 33 15.88 -30.07 16.85
N GLY A 34 15.26 -28.89 16.74
CA GLY A 34 14.88 -28.07 17.89
C GLY A 34 15.97 -27.16 18.48
N GLU A 35 17.23 -27.22 18.00
CA GLU A 35 18.34 -26.39 18.54
C GLU A 35 18.03 -24.89 18.44
N LEU A 36 17.50 -24.46 17.29
CA LEU A 36 17.23 -23.05 16.99
C LEU A 36 15.72 -22.69 16.96
N ALA A 37 14.85 -23.69 17.13
CA ALA A 37 13.41 -23.58 16.89
C ALA A 37 13.09 -22.98 15.50
N LEU A 38 13.75 -23.51 14.47
CA LEU A 38 13.53 -23.17 13.07
C LEU A 38 13.01 -24.40 12.34
N ASP A 39 12.00 -24.22 11.50
CA ASP A 39 11.51 -25.20 10.53
C ASP A 39 11.91 -24.71 9.14
N LEU A 40 12.90 -25.35 8.54
CA LEU A 40 13.54 -24.91 7.30
C LEU A 40 12.91 -25.65 6.10
N THR A 41 12.23 -24.91 5.23
CA THR A 41 11.62 -25.47 4.02
C THR A 41 12.33 -24.95 2.78
N VAL A 42 12.79 -25.85 1.90
CA VAL A 42 13.38 -25.48 0.61
C VAL A 42 12.27 -24.98 -0.31
N VAL A 43 12.47 -23.79 -0.88
CA VAL A 43 11.60 -23.19 -1.90
C VAL A 43 12.41 -23.05 -3.18
N ASP A 44 12.26 -24.01 -4.10
CA ASP A 44 13.02 -24.04 -5.34
C ASP A 44 12.35 -23.19 -6.43
N LEU A 45 12.93 -22.05 -6.81
CA LEU A 45 12.31 -21.14 -7.78
C LEU A 45 12.13 -21.76 -9.17
N GLU A 46 12.88 -22.81 -9.49
CA GLU A 46 12.63 -23.60 -10.71
C GLU A 46 11.32 -24.39 -10.62
N GLU A 47 11.01 -24.95 -9.45
CA GLU A 47 9.78 -25.71 -9.22
C GLU A 47 8.57 -24.78 -9.09
N VAL A 48 8.76 -23.60 -8.50
CA VAL A 48 7.72 -22.55 -8.45
C VAL A 48 7.37 -22.06 -9.85
N GLY A 49 8.36 -21.97 -10.76
CA GLY A 49 8.12 -21.66 -12.17
C GLY A 49 7.57 -20.24 -12.41
N LEU A 50 8.04 -19.25 -11.64
CA LEU A 50 7.58 -17.86 -11.77
C LEU A 50 7.94 -17.29 -13.15
N PRO A 51 6.96 -16.74 -13.91
CA PRO A 51 7.25 -15.97 -15.11
C PRO A 51 7.93 -14.64 -14.73
N MET A 52 8.42 -13.91 -15.74
CA MET A 52 8.88 -12.55 -15.51
C MET A 52 7.72 -11.66 -15.07
N LEU A 53 7.97 -10.80 -14.09
CA LEU A 53 6.97 -9.89 -13.52
C LEU A 53 6.22 -9.12 -14.61
N ALA A 54 4.89 -9.24 -14.59
CA ALA A 54 3.99 -8.62 -15.57
C ALA A 54 2.67 -8.14 -14.94
N GLU A 55 2.63 -7.96 -13.61
CA GLU A 55 1.48 -7.36 -12.93
C GLU A 55 1.23 -5.93 -13.45
N PRO A 56 -0.04 -5.52 -13.66
CA PRO A 56 -0.37 -4.20 -14.19
C PRO A 56 -0.16 -3.08 -13.17
N GLU A 57 -0.19 -3.42 -11.88
CA GLU A 57 -0.01 -2.47 -10.78
C GLU A 57 1.26 -2.82 -9.98
N PRO A 58 1.91 -1.80 -9.37
CA PRO A 58 3.02 -2.05 -8.46
C PRO A 58 2.61 -2.95 -7.27
N PRO A 59 3.44 -3.94 -6.89
CA PRO A 59 3.17 -4.83 -5.73
C PRO A 59 2.93 -4.10 -4.41
N ALA A 60 3.45 -2.89 -4.25
CA ALA A 60 3.25 -2.05 -3.06
C ALA A 60 1.77 -1.70 -2.79
N PHE A 61 0.88 -1.81 -3.78
CA PHE A 61 -0.56 -1.63 -3.58
C PHE A 61 -1.27 -2.89 -3.06
N GLY A 62 -0.59 -4.04 -2.99
CA GLY A 62 -1.15 -5.29 -2.49
C GLY A 62 -2.27 -5.87 -3.35
N ARG A 63 -2.38 -5.44 -4.62
CA ARG A 63 -3.39 -5.90 -5.57
C ARG A 63 -2.72 -6.70 -6.67
N TYR A 64 -2.87 -8.02 -6.61
CA TYR A 64 -2.34 -8.95 -7.62
C TYR A 64 -3.46 -9.42 -8.55
N ALA A 65 -3.30 -9.22 -9.85
CA ALA A 65 -4.26 -9.65 -10.85
C ALA A 65 -4.00 -11.11 -11.28
N LEU A 66 -2.73 -11.54 -11.35
CA LEU A 66 -2.34 -12.81 -11.94
C LEU A 66 -2.32 -13.94 -10.90
N GLU A 67 -2.83 -15.11 -11.28
CA GLU A 67 -2.97 -16.26 -10.36
C GLU A 67 -1.62 -16.78 -9.84
N HIS A 68 -0.57 -16.78 -10.67
CA HIS A 68 0.77 -17.20 -10.21
C HIS A 68 1.35 -16.25 -9.17
N THR A 69 1.07 -14.94 -9.27
CA THR A 69 1.51 -13.96 -8.26
C THR A 69 0.74 -14.15 -6.96
N LYS A 70 -0.56 -14.40 -7.01
CA LYS A 70 -1.36 -14.71 -5.81
C LYS A 70 -0.87 -15.98 -5.12
N ALA A 71 -0.61 -17.05 -5.87
CA ALA A 71 -0.07 -18.29 -5.33
C ALA A 71 1.32 -18.08 -4.71
N TRP A 72 2.16 -17.26 -5.36
CA TRP A 72 3.47 -16.88 -4.81
C TRP A 72 3.33 -16.05 -3.54
N ALA A 73 2.41 -15.08 -3.51
CA ALA A 73 2.11 -14.27 -2.33
C ALA A 73 1.68 -15.13 -1.15
N GLU A 74 0.77 -16.09 -1.36
CA GLU A 74 0.30 -17.01 -0.32
C GLU A 74 1.44 -17.86 0.24
N LEU A 75 2.27 -18.45 -0.63
CA LEU A 75 3.42 -19.25 -0.23
C LEU A 75 4.42 -18.42 0.60
N VAL A 76 4.77 -17.23 0.12
CA VAL A 76 5.72 -16.34 0.81
C VAL A 76 5.15 -15.84 2.14
N ALA A 77 3.87 -15.47 2.16
CA ALA A 77 3.21 -15.00 3.38
C ALA A 77 3.29 -16.00 4.54
N GLY A 78 3.27 -17.31 4.24
CA GLY A 78 3.35 -18.40 5.22
C GLY A 78 4.67 -18.52 5.99
N PHE A 79 5.74 -17.85 5.56
CA PHE A 79 7.04 -17.89 6.25
C PHE A 79 7.25 -16.72 7.21
N ASP A 80 7.90 -16.98 8.33
CA ASP A 80 8.29 -15.98 9.34
C ASP A 80 9.62 -15.28 9.04
N ALA A 81 10.48 -15.93 8.24
CA ALA A 81 11.82 -15.51 7.89
C ALA A 81 12.32 -16.24 6.64
N TYR A 82 13.43 -15.78 6.07
CA TYR A 82 13.98 -16.36 4.83
C TYR A 82 15.50 -16.55 4.87
N VAL A 83 15.97 -17.54 4.11
CA VAL A 83 17.38 -17.66 3.71
C VAL A 83 17.43 -17.55 2.19
N LEU A 84 18.12 -16.54 1.66
CA LEU A 84 18.30 -16.37 0.23
C LEU A 84 19.60 -17.05 -0.21
N VAL A 85 19.49 -18.09 -1.04
CA VAL A 85 20.63 -18.81 -1.62
C VAL A 85 20.91 -18.28 -3.01
N SER A 86 21.97 -17.48 -3.17
CA SER A 86 22.28 -16.82 -4.44
C SER A 86 23.64 -17.27 -4.98
N PRO A 87 23.73 -17.78 -6.22
CA PRO A 87 24.98 -17.65 -6.94
C PRO A 87 25.28 -16.18 -7.24
N GLU A 88 26.52 -15.89 -7.61
CA GLU A 88 26.92 -14.61 -8.20
C GLU A 88 27.05 -14.72 -9.72
N TYR A 89 26.17 -14.03 -10.44
CA TYR A 89 26.22 -13.90 -11.91
C TYR A 89 26.58 -12.47 -12.26
N ASN A 90 27.66 -12.30 -13.02
CA ASN A 90 28.12 -10.99 -13.52
C ASN A 90 28.16 -9.92 -12.41
N HIS A 91 28.73 -10.26 -11.24
CA HIS A 91 28.87 -9.34 -10.10
C HIS A 91 27.54 -8.94 -9.45
N SER A 92 26.52 -9.79 -9.53
CA SER A 92 25.20 -9.52 -8.94
C SER A 92 24.46 -10.80 -8.53
N THR A 93 23.31 -10.62 -7.89
CA THR A 93 22.33 -11.68 -7.71
C THR A 93 21.71 -12.10 -9.04
N THR A 94 20.96 -13.20 -9.04
CA THR A 94 20.37 -13.73 -10.26
C THR A 94 19.08 -13.02 -10.64
N ALA A 95 18.80 -13.00 -11.94
CA ALA A 95 17.52 -12.48 -12.46
C ALA A 95 16.33 -13.21 -11.83
N VAL A 96 16.38 -14.53 -11.66
CA VAL A 96 15.27 -15.31 -11.08
C VAL A 96 15.03 -14.93 -9.61
N LEU A 97 16.08 -14.76 -8.80
CA LEU A 97 15.92 -14.40 -7.40
C LEU A 97 15.41 -12.97 -7.26
N LYS A 98 15.93 -12.04 -8.06
CA LYS A 98 15.44 -10.66 -8.09
C LYS A 98 13.99 -10.59 -8.57
N ASN A 99 13.63 -11.34 -9.61
CA ASN A 99 12.27 -11.43 -10.12
C ASN A 99 11.31 -11.97 -9.06
N ALA A 100 11.68 -13.02 -8.32
CA ALA A 100 10.85 -13.56 -7.24
C ALA A 100 10.61 -12.54 -6.11
N LEU A 101 11.62 -11.74 -5.75
CA LEU A 101 11.49 -10.65 -4.79
C LEU A 101 10.59 -9.52 -5.33
N ASP A 102 10.75 -9.15 -6.60
CA ASP A 102 10.03 -8.05 -7.24
C ASP A 102 8.54 -8.32 -7.46
N HIS A 103 8.08 -9.57 -7.38
CA HIS A 103 6.65 -9.89 -7.52
C HIS A 103 5.80 -9.40 -6.35
N LEU A 104 6.40 -9.19 -5.18
CA LEU A 104 5.68 -9.02 -3.91
C LEU A 104 6.25 -7.84 -3.13
N TYR A 105 5.52 -7.39 -2.11
CA TYR A 105 5.98 -6.28 -1.26
C TYR A 105 5.64 -6.51 0.21
N ALA A 106 4.36 -6.46 0.57
CA ALA A 106 3.92 -6.55 1.97
C ALA A 106 4.28 -7.90 2.62
N GLU A 107 4.35 -8.97 1.83
CA GLU A 107 4.63 -10.34 2.25
C GLU A 107 6.07 -10.52 2.77
N TRP A 108 6.96 -9.59 2.41
CA TRP A 108 8.35 -9.55 2.86
C TRP A 108 8.53 -8.73 4.14
N GLN A 109 7.65 -7.76 4.40
CA GLN A 109 7.86 -6.74 5.43
C GLN A 109 7.93 -7.34 6.83
N ASP A 110 8.74 -6.70 7.67
CA ASP A 110 8.93 -7.05 9.07
C ASP A 110 9.32 -8.52 9.27
N LYS A 111 10.01 -9.14 8.31
CA LYS A 111 10.55 -10.51 8.40
C LYS A 111 12.07 -10.50 8.41
N ALA A 112 12.67 -11.49 9.08
CA ALA A 112 14.12 -11.60 9.11
C ALA A 112 14.64 -12.30 7.85
N VAL A 113 15.81 -11.90 7.35
CA VAL A 113 16.44 -12.53 6.18
C VAL A 113 17.92 -12.80 6.41
N ALA A 114 18.37 -13.96 5.95
CA ALA A 114 19.75 -14.42 5.95
C ALA A 114 20.23 -14.75 4.53
N PHE A 115 21.55 -14.81 4.34
CA PHE A 115 22.14 -14.88 3.00
C PHE A 115 23.20 -15.97 2.91
N ALA A 116 23.07 -16.80 1.87
CA ALA A 116 24.08 -17.76 1.48
C ALA A 116 24.50 -17.51 0.02
N GLY A 117 25.70 -16.95 -0.14
CA GLY A 117 26.32 -16.73 -1.45
C GLY A 117 27.16 -17.93 -1.88
N TYR A 118 27.27 -18.16 -3.19
CA TYR A 118 28.30 -19.02 -3.74
C TYR A 118 28.82 -18.54 -5.10
N GLY A 119 30.09 -18.85 -5.39
CA GLY A 119 30.80 -18.41 -6.59
C GLY A 119 32.30 -18.47 -6.39
N THR A 120 33.10 -18.09 -7.38
CA THR A 120 34.58 -18.03 -7.23
C THR A 120 35.05 -16.95 -6.25
N GLY A 121 34.14 -16.07 -5.81
CA GLY A 121 34.36 -15.10 -4.74
C GLY A 121 33.40 -15.30 -3.56
N GLY A 122 32.86 -16.51 -3.38
CA GLY A 122 31.90 -16.82 -2.31
C GLY A 122 30.51 -16.18 -2.47
N GLY A 123 30.23 -15.55 -3.61
CA GLY A 123 28.97 -14.85 -3.88
C GLY A 123 28.75 -13.58 -3.05
N VAL A 124 29.82 -12.99 -2.50
CA VAL A 124 29.73 -11.84 -1.60
C VAL A 124 29.07 -10.64 -2.29
N ARG A 125 29.32 -10.39 -3.58
CA ARG A 125 28.78 -9.21 -4.28
C ARG A 125 27.29 -9.36 -4.55
N ALA A 126 26.86 -10.59 -4.86
CA ALA A 126 25.44 -10.91 -4.95
C ALA A 126 24.71 -10.64 -3.62
N VAL A 127 25.33 -11.02 -2.49
CA VAL A 127 24.77 -10.74 -1.15
C VAL A 127 24.69 -9.24 -0.87
N GLU A 128 25.72 -8.46 -1.20
CA GLU A 128 25.68 -7.00 -1.01
C GLU A 128 24.54 -6.33 -1.79
N HIS A 129 24.29 -6.76 -3.03
CA HIS A 129 23.13 -6.27 -3.79
C HIS A 129 21.81 -6.70 -3.14
N LEU A 130 21.71 -7.95 -2.70
CA LEU A 130 20.51 -8.45 -2.02
C LEU A 130 20.23 -7.70 -0.72
N ARG A 131 21.25 -7.31 0.05
CA ARG A 131 21.05 -6.50 1.28
C ARG A 131 20.30 -5.21 0.98
N GLY A 132 20.69 -4.49 -0.09
CA GLY A 132 19.97 -3.28 -0.53
C GLY A 132 18.53 -3.57 -0.95
N VAL A 133 18.31 -4.62 -1.74
CA VAL A 133 16.96 -5.04 -2.18
C VAL A 133 16.08 -5.42 -0.99
N THR A 134 16.60 -6.24 -0.07
CA THR A 134 15.83 -6.70 1.08
C THR A 134 15.52 -5.60 2.08
N ALA A 135 16.39 -4.59 2.19
CA ALA A 135 16.13 -3.42 3.02
C ALA A 135 14.95 -2.59 2.47
N GLU A 136 14.89 -2.38 1.15
CA GLU A 136 13.77 -1.71 0.49
C GLU A 136 12.44 -2.47 0.67
N LEU A 137 12.49 -3.81 0.68
CA LEU A 137 11.34 -4.67 0.94
C LEU A 137 10.98 -4.80 2.43
N GLY A 138 11.62 -4.05 3.32
CA GLY A 138 11.32 -4.04 4.75
C GLY A 138 11.74 -5.30 5.51
N MET A 139 12.67 -6.10 4.96
CA MET A 139 13.25 -7.25 5.66
C MET A 139 14.46 -6.85 6.50
N ALA A 140 14.60 -7.48 7.66
CA ALA A 140 15.74 -7.28 8.55
C ALA A 140 16.87 -8.29 8.24
N GLY A 141 17.88 -7.84 7.51
CA GLY A 141 19.02 -8.67 7.10
C GLY A 141 20.03 -8.93 8.24
N VAL A 142 20.28 -10.20 8.56
CA VAL A 142 21.32 -10.55 9.54
C VAL A 142 22.73 -10.34 9.00
N GLY A 143 23.66 -9.96 9.89
CA GLY A 143 25.05 -9.69 9.52
C GLY A 143 25.82 -10.91 9.02
N PRO A 144 25.90 -12.02 9.79
CA PRO A 144 26.62 -13.21 9.36
C PRO A 144 26.02 -13.83 8.09
N GLN A 145 26.87 -14.25 7.17
CA GLN A 145 26.49 -14.89 5.91
C GLN A 145 27.36 -16.11 5.64
N VAL A 146 26.82 -17.03 4.83
CA VAL A 146 27.61 -18.11 4.22
C VAL A 146 28.16 -17.61 2.88
N ALA A 147 29.42 -17.93 2.58
CA ALA A 147 30.06 -17.55 1.33
C ALA A 147 30.90 -18.73 0.81
N LEU A 148 30.32 -19.55 -0.07
CA LEU A 148 30.90 -20.82 -0.54
C LEU A 148 31.74 -20.63 -1.80
N ASP A 149 32.98 -21.08 -1.78
CA ASP A 149 33.84 -21.09 -2.96
C ASP A 149 33.56 -22.31 -3.85
N LEU A 150 33.49 -22.10 -5.17
CA LEU A 150 33.15 -23.16 -6.13
C LEU A 150 34.19 -24.29 -6.21
N PHE A 151 35.44 -24.03 -5.86
CA PHE A 151 36.55 -24.98 -5.92
C PHE A 151 36.85 -25.62 -4.57
N GLU A 152 36.56 -24.92 -3.46
CA GLU A 152 36.93 -25.40 -2.13
C GLU A 152 35.78 -26.01 -1.32
N ASP A 153 34.52 -25.66 -1.63
CA ASP A 153 33.36 -26.03 -0.81
C ASP A 153 32.34 -26.93 -1.54
N PHE A 154 32.72 -27.47 -2.70
CA PHE A 154 31.94 -28.45 -3.48
C PHE A 154 32.81 -29.61 -3.93
N ASP A 155 32.23 -30.82 -3.98
CA ASP A 155 32.93 -32.00 -4.49
C ASP A 155 32.87 -32.12 -6.03
N ASP A 156 33.57 -33.12 -6.57
CA ASP A 156 33.66 -33.39 -8.01
C ASP A 156 32.30 -33.70 -8.66
N GLN A 157 31.31 -34.10 -7.86
CA GLN A 157 29.94 -34.34 -8.31
C GLN A 157 29.05 -33.10 -8.16
N GLY A 158 29.60 -31.97 -7.72
CA GLY A 158 28.90 -30.70 -7.53
C GLY A 158 28.03 -30.66 -6.27
N ARG A 159 28.16 -31.62 -5.35
CA ARG A 159 27.47 -31.58 -4.06
C ARG A 159 28.12 -30.57 -3.15
N CYS A 160 27.30 -29.94 -2.30
CA CYS A 160 27.78 -29.01 -1.29
C CYS A 160 28.54 -29.81 -0.22
N ALA A 161 29.86 -29.65 -0.16
CA ALA A 161 30.74 -30.35 0.78
C ALA A 161 31.67 -29.33 1.47
N PRO A 162 31.12 -28.41 2.29
CA PRO A 162 31.85 -27.25 2.73
C PRO A 162 32.89 -27.58 3.81
N ARG A 163 33.94 -26.77 3.88
CA ARG A 163 34.91 -26.87 4.98
C ARG A 163 34.29 -26.43 6.31
N ALA A 164 34.87 -26.86 7.43
CA ALA A 164 34.37 -26.58 8.79
C ALA A 164 34.09 -25.09 9.09
N ARG A 165 34.84 -24.16 8.46
CA ARG A 165 34.56 -22.71 8.58
C ARG A 165 33.16 -22.33 8.11
N GLN A 166 32.65 -22.98 7.06
CA GLN A 166 31.34 -22.68 6.49
C GLN A 166 30.21 -23.24 7.37
N ASP A 167 30.43 -24.36 8.06
CA ASP A 167 29.49 -24.86 9.08
C ASP A 167 29.33 -23.85 10.23
N GLU A 168 30.43 -23.26 10.71
CA GLU A 168 30.38 -22.21 11.74
C GLU A 168 29.70 -20.94 11.22
N ALA A 169 29.96 -20.54 9.96
CA ALA A 169 29.28 -19.41 9.33
C ALA A 169 27.77 -19.65 9.22
N ARG A 170 27.35 -20.85 8.79
CA ARG A 170 25.94 -21.28 8.75
C ARG A 170 25.31 -21.23 10.13
N ARG A 171 25.97 -21.78 11.16
CA ARG A 171 25.47 -21.77 12.54
C ARG A 171 25.25 -20.35 13.06
N ARG A 172 26.21 -19.45 12.87
CA ARG A 172 26.10 -18.03 13.26
C ARG A 172 24.98 -17.30 12.51
N MET A 173 24.85 -17.56 11.21
CA MET A 173 23.80 -17.01 10.36
C MET A 173 22.42 -17.45 10.85
N LEU A 174 22.19 -18.75 11.02
CA LEU A 174 20.90 -19.29 11.47
C LEU A 174 20.57 -18.89 12.91
N THR A 175 21.57 -18.78 13.80
CA THR A 175 21.37 -18.25 15.15
C THR A 175 20.89 -16.80 15.13
N GLY A 176 21.50 -15.96 14.27
CA GLY A 176 21.07 -14.59 14.06
C GLY A 176 19.64 -14.52 13.51
N LEU A 177 19.33 -15.35 12.51
CA LEU A 177 18.01 -15.42 11.89
C LEU A 177 16.93 -15.81 12.90
N ALA A 178 17.19 -16.83 13.73
CA ALA A 178 16.28 -17.28 14.78
C ALA A 178 16.03 -16.19 15.82
N ARG A 179 17.07 -15.45 16.22
CA ARG A 179 16.94 -14.36 17.19
C ARG A 179 16.09 -13.21 16.63
N TRP A 180 16.37 -12.74 15.42
CA TRP A 180 15.64 -11.63 14.81
C TRP A 180 14.23 -12.01 14.40
N GLY A 181 14.05 -13.19 13.80
CA GLY A 181 12.74 -13.71 13.39
C GLY A 181 11.76 -13.80 14.55
N ARG A 182 12.20 -14.25 15.74
CA ARG A 182 11.34 -14.27 16.94
C ARG A 182 10.91 -12.88 17.39
N SER A 183 11.83 -11.92 17.40
CA SER A 183 11.51 -10.54 17.78
C SER A 183 10.53 -9.90 16.79
N LEU A 184 10.76 -10.10 15.49
CA LEU A 184 9.93 -9.51 14.44
C LEU A 184 8.57 -10.18 14.28
N ARG A 185 8.44 -11.47 14.58
CA ARG A 185 7.12 -12.12 14.66
C ARG A 185 6.23 -11.47 15.72
N GLY A 186 6.80 -11.05 16.84
CA GLY A 186 6.09 -10.25 17.84
C GLY A 186 5.64 -8.88 17.33
N LEU A 187 6.45 -8.23 16.49
CA LEU A 187 6.09 -6.97 15.82
C LEU A 187 4.92 -7.16 14.86
N ARG A 188 4.92 -8.21 14.03
CA ARG A 188 3.83 -8.52 13.09
C ARG A 188 2.52 -8.91 13.78
N ALA A 189 2.61 -9.55 14.95
CA ALA A 189 1.45 -9.90 15.77
C ALA A 189 0.88 -8.71 16.55
N ALA A 190 1.70 -7.68 16.78
CA ALA A 190 1.22 -6.42 17.30
C ALA A 190 0.52 -5.66 16.16
N PRO A 191 -0.69 -5.14 16.35
CA PRO A 191 -1.26 -4.23 15.38
C PRO A 191 -0.30 -3.04 15.19
N PRO A 192 -0.22 -2.43 13.98
CA PRO A 192 0.48 -1.17 13.82
C PRO A 192 -0.02 -0.17 14.88
N PRO A 193 0.80 0.80 15.32
CA PRO A 193 0.39 1.82 16.27
C PRO A 193 -0.57 2.84 15.64
N ASP A 194 -1.60 2.35 14.94
CA ASP A 194 -2.82 3.06 14.70
C ASP A 194 -3.76 2.60 15.82
N GLY A 195 -3.94 3.43 16.86
CA GLY A 195 -5.14 3.25 17.70
C GLY A 195 -6.38 3.19 16.80
N GLU A 196 -7.48 2.59 17.28
CA GLU A 196 -8.75 2.60 16.53
C GLU A 196 -9.06 4.04 16.08
N ARG A 197 -8.98 4.29 14.77
CA ARG A 197 -9.36 5.58 14.21
C ARG A 197 -10.84 5.77 14.54
N PRO A 198 -11.25 6.86 15.19
CA PRO A 198 -12.62 7.00 15.62
C PRO A 198 -13.55 7.13 14.41
N HIS A 199 -14.65 6.36 14.40
CA HIS A 199 -15.75 6.59 13.48
C HIS A 199 -16.53 7.81 13.95
N LEU A 200 -16.29 8.97 13.31
CA LEU A 200 -16.98 10.22 13.68
C LEU A 200 -18.44 10.25 13.20
N HIS A 201 -18.76 9.48 12.16
CA HIS A 201 -20.11 9.42 11.62
C HIS A 201 -21.11 8.83 12.63
N SER A 202 -22.20 9.56 12.89
CA SER A 202 -23.29 9.11 13.77
C SER A 202 -24.56 8.80 12.96
N PRO A 203 -24.95 7.52 12.81
CA PRO A 203 -26.18 7.13 12.13
C PRO A 203 -27.46 7.75 12.72
N ALA A 204 -27.42 8.13 14.00
CA ALA A 204 -28.54 8.78 14.67
C ALA A 204 -28.85 10.19 14.11
N GLU A 205 -27.86 10.84 13.48
CA GLU A 205 -27.97 12.19 12.94
C GLU A 205 -28.30 12.19 11.42
N ASP A 206 -28.27 11.03 10.76
CA ASP A 206 -28.34 10.90 9.29
C ASP A 206 -29.59 11.50 8.68
N ALA A 207 -30.75 11.23 9.30
CA ALA A 207 -32.02 11.71 8.78
C ALA A 207 -32.08 13.24 8.78
N GLU A 208 -31.59 13.88 9.84
CA GLU A 208 -31.59 15.34 9.92
C GLU A 208 -30.54 15.96 8.99
N ALA A 209 -29.32 15.41 8.97
CA ALA A 209 -28.24 15.87 8.12
C ALA A 209 -28.59 15.75 6.63
N SER A 210 -29.16 14.62 6.21
CA SER A 210 -29.58 14.39 4.83
C SER A 210 -30.68 15.37 4.41
N ALA A 211 -31.69 15.58 5.27
CA ALA A 211 -32.74 16.55 5.00
C ALA A 211 -32.21 17.99 4.90
N ALA A 212 -31.16 18.34 5.66
CA ALA A 212 -30.51 19.64 5.55
C ALA A 212 -29.75 19.81 4.23
N VAL A 213 -29.06 18.77 3.77
CA VAL A 213 -28.35 18.75 2.49
C VAL A 213 -29.34 18.81 1.32
N GLU A 214 -30.44 18.07 1.38
CA GLU A 214 -31.51 18.11 0.37
C GLU A 214 -32.10 19.52 0.24
N ARG A 215 -32.41 20.19 1.36
CA ARG A 215 -32.88 21.59 1.35
C ARG A 215 -31.85 22.55 0.74
N LEU A 216 -30.55 22.33 1.00
CA LEU A 216 -29.50 23.11 0.37
C LEU A 216 -29.50 22.89 -1.14
N ILE A 217 -29.58 21.64 -1.60
CA ILE A 217 -29.64 21.29 -3.02
C ILE A 217 -30.84 21.95 -3.69
N GLU A 218 -32.02 21.88 -3.08
CA GLU A 218 -33.23 22.54 -3.58
C GLU A 218 -33.05 24.06 -3.70
N THR A 219 -32.41 24.69 -2.71
CA THR A 219 -32.14 26.13 -2.69
C THR A 219 -31.14 26.52 -3.79
N LEU A 220 -30.03 25.79 -3.92
CA LEU A 220 -29.03 26.00 -4.99
C LEU A 220 -29.65 25.78 -6.37
N GLN A 221 -30.49 24.74 -6.52
CA GLN A 221 -31.18 24.45 -7.77
C GLN A 221 -32.16 25.56 -8.14
N ALA A 222 -32.97 26.03 -7.20
CA ALA A 222 -33.93 27.11 -7.41
C ALA A 222 -33.22 28.40 -7.84
N GLY A 223 -32.21 28.85 -7.09
CA GLY A 223 -31.45 30.07 -7.43
C GLY A 223 -30.68 29.95 -8.74
N GLY A 224 -30.16 28.76 -9.06
CA GLY A 224 -29.51 28.50 -10.34
C GLY A 224 -30.47 28.56 -11.54
N ASP A 225 -31.66 27.97 -11.40
CA ASP A 225 -32.68 27.95 -12.46
C ASP A 225 -33.33 29.32 -12.67
N THR A 226 -33.51 30.13 -11.61
CA THR A 226 -34.07 31.49 -11.70
C THR A 226 -33.01 32.56 -11.94
N VAL A 227 -31.72 32.22 -11.86
CA VAL A 227 -30.59 33.16 -11.98
C VAL A 227 -30.67 34.24 -10.88
N ASP A 228 -31.01 33.82 -9.66
CA ASP A 228 -31.16 34.66 -8.48
C ASP A 228 -30.09 34.30 -7.44
N ALA A 229 -29.16 35.23 -7.20
CA ALA A 229 -28.04 35.00 -6.28
C ALA A 229 -28.47 35.02 -4.81
N ASP A 230 -29.51 35.79 -4.46
CA ASP A 230 -30.00 35.85 -3.08
C ASP A 230 -30.76 34.57 -2.74
N GLU A 231 -31.46 34.01 -3.72
CA GLU A 231 -32.05 32.67 -3.62
C GLU A 231 -30.97 31.61 -3.42
N TYR A 232 -29.95 31.62 -4.28
CA TYR A 232 -28.87 30.64 -4.28
C TYR A 232 -28.08 30.65 -2.97
N ASP A 233 -27.80 31.85 -2.44
CA ASP A 233 -27.01 32.06 -1.23
C ASP A 233 -27.85 32.05 0.04
N ARG A 234 -29.16 31.82 -0.02
CA ARG A 234 -30.08 31.98 1.12
C ARG A 234 -29.65 31.21 2.37
N MET A 235 -29.04 30.04 2.19
CA MET A 235 -28.58 29.19 3.29
C MET A 235 -27.15 29.50 3.74
N PHE A 236 -26.46 30.48 3.17
CA PHE A 236 -25.03 30.70 3.41
C PHE A 236 -24.85 31.48 4.71
N ALA A 237 -23.94 31.00 5.57
CA ALA A 237 -23.62 31.67 6.81
C ALA A 237 -22.95 33.03 6.56
N GLY A 238 -23.17 33.99 7.47
CA GLY A 238 -22.56 35.32 7.38
C GLY A 238 -21.03 35.29 7.29
N ASP A 239 -20.41 34.27 7.88
CA ASP A 239 -18.98 34.00 7.95
C ASP A 239 -18.53 32.82 7.06
N ILE A 240 -19.32 32.47 6.02
CA ILE A 240 -19.03 31.35 5.13
C ILE A 240 -17.60 31.38 4.58
N LEU A 241 -16.94 30.22 4.59
CA LEU A 241 -15.66 30.00 3.89
C LEU A 241 -15.92 29.36 2.53
N TRP A 242 -15.59 30.08 1.46
CA TRP A 242 -15.85 29.62 0.10
C TRP A 242 -14.56 29.42 -0.69
N GLY A 243 -14.40 28.24 -1.26
CA GLY A 243 -13.32 27.86 -2.14
C GLY A 243 -13.78 27.72 -3.59
N SER A 244 -13.17 28.50 -4.48
CA SER A 244 -13.47 28.44 -5.89
C SER A 244 -12.85 27.20 -6.57
N PRO A 245 -13.37 26.80 -7.73
CA PRO A 245 -12.80 25.72 -8.55
C PRO A 245 -11.34 25.96 -8.99
N TYR A 246 -10.86 27.19 -8.86
CA TYR A 246 -9.52 27.62 -9.28
C TYR A 246 -8.60 27.88 -8.08
N GLY A 247 -8.94 27.36 -6.90
CA GLY A 247 -8.11 27.44 -5.69
C GLY A 247 -8.08 28.82 -5.02
N ARG A 248 -9.01 29.72 -5.35
CA ARG A 248 -9.16 30.99 -4.61
C ARG A 248 -10.08 30.79 -3.42
N THR A 249 -9.68 31.29 -2.27
CA THR A 249 -10.51 31.32 -1.06
C THR A 249 -11.14 32.70 -0.85
N LEU A 250 -12.35 32.71 -0.34
CA LEU A 250 -13.10 33.90 0.06
C LEU A 250 -13.79 33.63 1.39
N ALA A 251 -13.88 34.65 2.24
CA ALA A 251 -14.56 34.55 3.53
C ALA A 251 -15.66 35.61 3.63
N GLY A 252 -16.80 35.20 4.16
CA GLY A 252 -17.95 36.06 4.43
C GLY A 252 -19.01 36.07 3.32
N TYR A 253 -20.26 36.19 3.73
CA TYR A 253 -21.44 36.19 2.87
C TYR A 253 -21.43 37.38 1.90
N THR A 254 -21.31 38.61 2.41
CA THR A 254 -21.47 39.83 1.60
C THR A 254 -20.57 39.87 0.35
N PRO A 255 -19.24 39.70 0.46
CA PRO A 255 -18.38 39.73 -0.74
C PRO A 255 -18.65 38.55 -1.68
N LEU A 256 -19.06 37.39 -1.16
CA LEU A 256 -19.39 36.21 -1.97
C LEU A 256 -20.68 36.43 -2.77
N ASN A 257 -21.73 36.90 -2.11
CA ASN A 257 -23.02 37.17 -2.72
C ASN A 257 -22.92 38.25 -3.81
N GLU A 258 -22.13 39.31 -3.60
CA GLU A 258 -21.84 40.28 -4.67
C GLU A 258 -21.18 39.65 -5.90
N ILE A 259 -20.30 38.66 -5.71
CA ILE A 259 -19.68 37.92 -6.81
C ILE A 259 -20.72 37.05 -7.51
N HIS A 260 -21.58 36.35 -6.76
CA HIS A 260 -22.65 35.55 -7.34
C HIS A 260 -23.64 36.39 -8.15
N HIS A 261 -24.07 37.56 -7.66
CA HIS A 261 -24.87 38.52 -8.44
C HIS A 261 -24.19 38.87 -9.77
N LYS A 262 -22.88 39.18 -9.74
CA LYS A 262 -22.11 39.49 -10.96
C LYS A 262 -21.99 38.31 -11.93
N LEU A 263 -21.79 37.10 -11.41
CA LEU A 263 -21.65 35.88 -12.22
C LEU A 263 -22.99 35.43 -12.82
N MET A 264 -24.07 35.50 -12.04
CA MET A 264 -25.41 35.13 -12.47
C MET A 264 -25.99 36.12 -13.49
N ALA A 265 -25.79 37.44 -13.29
CA ALA A 265 -26.17 38.44 -14.29
C ALA A 265 -25.50 38.21 -15.66
N LYS A 266 -24.30 37.63 -15.66
CA LYS A 266 -23.55 37.24 -16.86
C LYS A 266 -23.86 35.82 -17.37
N ARG A 267 -24.67 35.04 -16.65
CA ARG A 267 -24.98 33.62 -16.94
C ARG A 267 -23.72 32.79 -17.22
N VAL A 268 -22.69 32.94 -16.36
CA VAL A 268 -21.40 32.25 -16.53
C VAL A 268 -21.53 30.73 -16.36
N ALA A 269 -22.43 30.29 -15.49
CA ALA A 269 -22.70 28.88 -15.25
C ALA A 269 -23.68 28.32 -16.30
N PRO A 270 -23.40 27.16 -16.93
CA PRO A 270 -24.38 26.48 -17.78
C PRO A 270 -25.58 25.98 -16.95
N PRO A 271 -26.75 25.76 -17.59
CA PRO A 271 -27.86 25.05 -16.96
C PRO A 271 -27.36 23.75 -16.33
N SER A 272 -27.68 23.52 -15.06
CA SER A 272 -27.07 22.44 -14.26
C SER A 272 -28.10 21.71 -13.40
N ARG A 273 -27.73 20.52 -12.92
CA ARG A 273 -28.43 19.79 -11.88
C ARG A 273 -27.53 19.53 -10.68
N PHE A 274 -28.06 19.74 -9.48
CA PHE A 274 -27.38 19.43 -8.23
C PHE A 274 -27.88 18.09 -7.69
N GLU A 275 -26.97 17.20 -7.32
CA GLU A 275 -27.26 15.86 -6.84
C GLU A 275 -26.41 15.54 -5.60
N PRO A 276 -27.00 14.97 -4.54
CA PRO A 276 -26.21 14.49 -3.41
C PRO A 276 -25.40 13.27 -3.86
N VAL A 277 -24.14 13.20 -3.45
CA VAL A 277 -23.26 12.06 -3.71
C VAL A 277 -23.03 11.30 -2.43
N GLN A 278 -22.73 12.01 -1.35
CA GLN A 278 -22.52 11.44 -0.02
C GLN A 278 -22.84 12.48 1.04
N VAL A 279 -23.41 12.04 2.15
CA VAL A 279 -23.61 12.86 3.35
C VAL A 279 -23.02 12.12 4.55
N LEU A 280 -22.34 12.86 5.43
CA LEU A 280 -21.77 12.36 6.66
C LEU A 280 -22.13 13.34 7.78
N ALA A 281 -22.66 12.82 8.89
CA ALA A 281 -22.90 13.58 10.11
C ALA A 281 -21.82 13.28 11.17
N PRO A 282 -20.74 14.08 11.27
CA PRO A 282 -19.61 13.76 12.16
C PRO A 282 -19.84 14.16 13.62
N ALA A 283 -20.88 14.96 13.87
CA ALA A 283 -21.25 15.45 15.19
C ALA A 283 -22.71 15.95 15.13
N PRO A 284 -23.41 16.01 16.28
CA PRO A 284 -24.75 16.60 16.34
C PRO A 284 -24.78 18.01 15.75
N GLY A 285 -25.70 18.25 14.81
CA GLY A 285 -25.83 19.55 14.14
C GLY A 285 -24.70 19.89 13.17
N VAL A 286 -23.90 18.90 12.72
CA VAL A 286 -22.91 19.07 11.65
C VAL A 286 -23.22 18.09 10.53
N ALA A 287 -23.22 18.58 9.28
CA ALA A 287 -23.32 17.74 8.09
C ALA A 287 -22.19 18.11 7.13
N VAL A 288 -21.49 17.10 6.62
CA VAL A 288 -20.49 17.22 5.57
C VAL A 288 -20.99 16.45 4.36
N ALA A 289 -21.11 17.10 3.21
CA ALA A 289 -21.70 16.51 2.03
C ALA A 289 -20.83 16.71 0.80
N HIS A 290 -20.72 15.67 -0.01
CA HIS A 290 -20.34 15.82 -1.40
C HIS A 290 -21.61 16.01 -2.23
N ILE A 291 -21.65 17.09 -2.99
CA ILE A 291 -22.74 17.41 -3.91
C ILE A 291 -22.12 17.60 -5.29
N ARG A 292 -22.68 16.91 -6.28
CA ARG A 292 -22.29 17.05 -7.68
C ARG A 292 -23.17 18.11 -8.33
N ARG A 293 -22.57 19.03 -9.05
CA ARG A 293 -23.25 19.91 -10.00
C ARG A 293 -22.90 19.46 -11.41
N ARG A 294 -23.89 18.96 -12.15
CA ARG A 294 -23.73 18.44 -13.51
C ARG A 294 -24.26 19.43 -14.54
N ALA A 295 -23.47 19.81 -15.53
CA ALA A 295 -23.95 20.61 -16.65
C ALA A 295 -24.91 19.80 -17.54
N LEU A 296 -25.96 20.43 -18.03
CA LEU A 296 -26.97 19.81 -18.91
C LEU A 296 -26.71 20.04 -20.40
N THR A 297 -25.74 20.88 -20.74
CA THR A 297 -25.48 21.32 -22.13
C THR A 297 -23.99 21.30 -22.43
N GLU A 298 -23.64 20.99 -23.69
CA GLU A 298 -22.28 21.11 -24.21
C GLU A 298 -22.13 22.37 -25.09
N PRO A 299 -21.01 23.13 -24.99
CA PRO A 299 -19.94 22.97 -24.01
C PRO A 299 -20.39 23.42 -22.61
N GLY A 300 -20.06 22.62 -21.59
CA GLY A 300 -20.37 22.88 -20.20
C GLY A 300 -19.30 22.28 -19.28
N PHE A 301 -19.31 22.66 -18.00
CA PHE A 301 -18.40 22.09 -17.00
C PHE A 301 -19.20 21.62 -15.80
N SER A 302 -18.80 20.47 -15.26
CA SER A 302 -19.37 19.86 -14.08
C SER A 302 -18.41 19.98 -12.90
N GLU A 303 -18.93 19.93 -11.69
CA GLU A 303 -18.16 20.13 -10.46
C GLU A 303 -18.56 19.10 -9.40
N MET A 304 -17.59 18.70 -8.57
CA MET A 304 -17.82 18.09 -7.28
C MET A 304 -17.51 19.13 -6.20
N ALA A 305 -18.41 19.31 -5.25
CA ALA A 305 -18.20 20.23 -4.15
C ALA A 305 -18.38 19.54 -2.80
N MET A 306 -17.47 19.82 -1.88
CA MET A 306 -17.62 19.48 -0.47
C MET A 306 -18.26 20.66 0.25
N TYR A 307 -19.41 20.43 0.86
CA TYR A 307 -20.19 21.40 1.62
C TYR A 307 -20.24 21.01 3.09
N VAL A 308 -20.08 21.97 3.99
CA VAL A 308 -20.19 21.79 5.44
C VAL A 308 -21.34 22.65 5.94
N LEU A 309 -22.38 22.00 6.46
CA LEU A 309 -23.52 22.65 7.07
C LEU A 309 -23.45 22.53 8.59
N ILE A 310 -23.84 23.60 9.28
CA ILE A 310 -23.88 23.67 10.75
C ILE A 310 -25.26 24.14 11.19
N LYS A 311 -25.86 23.42 12.14
CA LYS A 311 -27.10 23.79 12.80
C LYS A 311 -26.82 24.76 13.95
N ARG A 312 -27.41 25.95 13.90
CA ARG A 312 -27.38 26.94 14.98
C ARG A 312 -28.80 27.37 15.28
N GLN A 313 -29.20 27.25 16.56
CA GLN A 313 -30.53 27.66 17.04
C GLN A 313 -31.70 27.04 16.25
N GLY A 314 -31.54 25.78 15.81
CA GLY A 314 -32.57 25.07 15.04
C GLY A 314 -32.47 25.23 13.52
N THR A 315 -31.67 26.18 13.02
CA THR A 315 -31.53 26.46 11.59
C THR A 315 -30.19 25.96 11.06
N TRP A 316 -30.21 25.32 9.89
CA TRP A 316 -29.01 24.84 9.21
C TRP A 316 -28.47 25.91 8.26
N TRP A 317 -27.16 26.16 8.36
CA TRP A 317 -26.44 27.13 7.54
C TRP A 317 -25.25 26.47 6.86
N LEU A 318 -24.99 26.84 5.62
CA LEU A 318 -23.77 26.46 4.92
C LEU A 318 -22.60 27.30 5.45
N ALA A 319 -21.69 26.64 6.17
CA ALA A 319 -20.55 27.26 6.82
C ALA A 319 -19.28 27.23 5.94
N ALA A 320 -19.12 26.20 5.12
CA ALA A 320 -17.98 26.13 4.19
C ALA A 320 -18.31 25.35 2.91
N ALA A 321 -17.66 25.71 1.82
CA ALA A 321 -17.74 24.98 0.56
C ALA A 321 -16.40 25.02 -0.20
N GLN A 322 -16.09 23.95 -0.93
CA GLN A 322 -14.97 23.89 -1.87
C GLN A 322 -15.41 23.17 -3.14
N ASN A 323 -15.40 23.86 -4.28
CA ASN A 323 -15.73 23.28 -5.57
C ASN A 323 -14.46 22.78 -6.29
N THR A 324 -14.58 21.67 -7.02
CA THR A 324 -13.53 21.09 -7.86
C THR A 324 -14.12 20.74 -9.22
N PRO A 325 -13.54 21.19 -10.35
CA PRO A 325 -13.98 20.78 -11.68
C PRO A 325 -13.82 19.27 -11.88
N ILE A 326 -14.79 18.63 -12.54
CA ILE A 326 -14.74 17.21 -12.89
C ILE A 326 -15.03 17.01 -14.38
N ALA A 327 -14.47 15.94 -14.95
CA ALA A 327 -14.84 15.47 -16.28
C ALA A 327 -16.17 14.69 -16.21
N ASP A 328 -16.96 14.74 -17.29
CA ASP A 328 -18.16 13.92 -17.47
C ASP A 328 -17.97 12.91 -18.60
N PRO A 329 -18.18 11.59 -18.37
CA PRO A 329 -18.33 10.95 -17.07
C PRO A 329 -17.00 11.00 -16.28
N PRO A 330 -17.03 10.85 -14.93
CA PRO A 330 -15.81 10.75 -14.16
C PRO A 330 -14.94 9.59 -14.69
N PRO A 331 -13.60 9.70 -14.64
CA PRO A 331 -12.73 8.58 -14.98
C PRO A 331 -13.11 7.37 -14.11
N ALA A 332 -13.08 6.18 -14.70
CA ALA A 332 -13.32 4.95 -13.97
C ALA A 332 -12.34 4.86 -12.78
N PRO A 333 -12.80 4.35 -11.61
CA PRO A 333 -12.00 4.29 -10.40
C PRO A 333 -10.72 3.46 -10.55
#